data_AF-A0A0E1QKY3-F1
#
_entry.id   AF-A0A0E1QKY3-F1
#
_cell.length_a   1.000
_cell.length_b   1.000
_cell.length_c   1.000
_cell.angle_alpha   90.00
_cell.angle_beta   90.00
_cell.angle_gamma   90.00
#
_symmetry.space_group_name_H-M   'P 1'
#
loop_
_entity.id
_entity.type
_entity.pdbx_description
1 polymer ?
#
loop_
_entity_poly.entity_id
_entity_poly.type
_entity_poly.pdbx_seq_one_letter_code
_entity_poly.pdbx_strand_id
1 'polypeptide(L)'
;MLQWLKEWITNIAVAVFFITAIEMLLPKNNIKKYGKFVLGLILITVILNPIIKIFNKDYNISQYVEKATASFNNVDYKNDFDKYKKKNREETLNNFKANLQNQTKKRLEEKFPENKYEVNVEIAYDEEKDNLEIKSMDVGVKGNKIEKIKKVNKINIGSNENGKEDKKSFEGEGKIKQFISNEFKVSSEVIKVYKL
;
A
#
# COMPACT_ATOMS: atom_id res chain seq x y z
N MET A 1 -14.21 54.09 20.30
CA MET A 1 -13.08 53.62 19.46
C MET A 1 -11.79 53.45 20.26
N LEU A 2 -11.43 54.34 21.19
CA LEU A 2 -10.21 54.14 22.00
C LEU A 2 -10.27 52.90 22.94
N GLN A 3 -11.47 52.55 23.42
CA GLN A 3 -11.67 51.45 24.37
C GLN A 3 -11.21 50.09 23.81
N TRP A 4 -11.60 49.74 22.58
CA TRP A 4 -11.24 48.46 21.97
C TRP A 4 -9.72 48.36 21.73
N LEU A 5 -9.10 49.48 21.33
CA LEU A 5 -7.65 49.56 21.11
C LEU A 5 -6.90 49.43 22.44
N LYS A 6 -7.39 50.07 23.51
CA LYS A 6 -6.87 49.92 24.87
C LYS A 6 -6.96 48.48 25.35
N GLU A 7 -8.12 47.84 25.19
CA GLU A 7 -8.32 46.44 25.57
C GLU A 7 -7.41 45.51 24.76
N TRP A 8 -7.27 45.75 23.46
CA TRP A 8 -6.37 44.96 22.60
C TRP A 8 -4.91 45.06 23.05
N ILE A 9 -4.39 46.27 23.23
CA ILE A 9 -3.02 46.50 23.69
C ILE A 9 -2.81 45.89 25.08
N THR A 10 -3.80 46.01 25.97
CA THR A 10 -3.75 45.41 27.30
C THR A 10 -3.66 43.88 27.21
N ASN A 11 -4.44 43.25 26.33
CA ASN A 11 -4.40 41.81 26.12
C ASN A 11 -3.06 41.33 25.57
N ILE A 12 -2.44 42.08 24.64
CA ILE A 12 -1.09 41.77 24.15
C ILE A 12 -0.08 41.90 25.30
N ALA A 13 -0.13 43.00 26.06
CA ALA A 13 0.81 43.23 27.16
C ALA A 13 0.73 42.11 28.21
N VAL A 14 -0.48 41.70 28.60
CA VAL A 14 -0.72 40.58 29.51
C VAL A 14 -0.19 39.27 28.93
N ALA A 15 -0.46 38.98 27.65
CA ALA A 15 0.04 37.78 26.98
C ALA A 15 1.57 37.73 26.95
N VAL A 16 2.25 38.83 26.63
CA VAL A 16 3.71 38.95 26.66
C VAL A 16 4.24 38.69 28.06
N PHE A 17 3.60 39.28 29.08
CA PHE A 17 3.99 39.07 30.48
C PHE A 17 3.90 37.58 30.87
N PHE A 18 2.80 36.90 30.53
CA PHE A 18 2.65 35.45 30.76
C PHE A 18 3.67 34.62 29.98
N ILE A 19 3.89 34.93 28.70
CA ILE A 19 4.87 34.24 27.87
C ILE A 19 6.27 34.33 28.50
N THR A 20 6.67 35.51 28.97
CA THR A 20 7.96 35.68 29.64
C THR A 20 8.06 34.86 30.93
N ALA A 21 6.99 34.81 31.74
CA ALA A 21 6.96 33.98 32.93
C ALA A 21 7.08 32.48 32.59
N ILE A 22 6.34 32.00 31.58
CA ILE A 22 6.41 30.61 31.11
C ILE A 22 7.82 30.29 30.57
N GLU A 23 8.43 31.21 29.83
CA GLU A 23 9.77 31.03 29.28
C GLU A 23 10.85 30.89 30.38
N MET A 24 10.66 31.57 31.52
CA MET A 24 11.53 31.44 32.70
C MET A 24 11.39 30.06 33.36
N LEU A 25 10.19 29.46 33.33
CA LEU A 25 9.93 28.13 33.86
C LEU A 25 10.45 27.01 32.95
N LEU A 26 10.61 27.26 31.65
CA LEU A 26 11.11 26.25 30.72
C LEU A 26 12.56 25.84 31.04
N PRO A 27 12.86 24.52 31.06
CA PRO A 27 14.21 24.03 31.38
C PRO A 27 15.19 24.43 30.28
N LYS A 28 16.43 24.74 30.66
CA LYS A 28 17.51 25.21 29.76
C LYS A 28 18.09 24.08 28.89
N ASN A 29 17.24 23.38 28.14
CA ASN A 29 17.65 22.36 27.17
C ASN A 29 17.01 22.66 25.79
N ASN A 30 17.11 21.72 24.85
CA ASN A 30 16.55 21.87 23.51
C ASN A 30 15.05 22.18 23.50
N ILE A 31 14.27 21.74 24.51
CA ILE A 31 12.83 22.04 24.62
C ILE A 31 12.56 23.53 24.74
N LYS A 32 13.49 24.33 25.30
CA LYS A 32 13.31 25.77 25.43
C LYS A 32 13.19 26.43 24.06
N LYS A 33 13.95 25.98 23.06
CA LYS A 33 13.89 26.50 21.69
C LYS A 33 12.51 26.25 21.07
N TYR A 34 11.99 25.03 21.23
CA TYR A 34 10.67 24.67 20.71
C TYR A 34 9.54 25.35 21.50
N GLY A 35 9.67 25.46 22.82
CA GLY A 35 8.71 26.19 23.66
C GLY A 35 8.63 27.67 23.30
N LYS A 36 9.77 28.35 23.10
CA LYS A 36 9.80 29.74 22.61
C LYS A 36 9.11 29.89 21.26
N PHE A 37 9.34 28.95 20.34
CA PHE A 37 8.69 28.97 19.03
C PHE A 37 7.16 28.89 19.17
N VAL A 38 6.65 27.94 19.97
CA VAL A 38 5.20 27.79 20.23
C VAL A 38 4.62 29.03 20.91
N LEU A 39 5.29 29.58 21.91
CA LEU A 39 4.85 30.82 22.58
C LEU A 39 4.81 32.01 21.61
N GLY A 40 5.74 32.09 20.65
CA GLY A 40 5.71 33.07 19.56
C GLY A 40 4.48 32.93 18.66
N LEU A 41 4.08 31.70 18.31
CA LEU A 41 2.86 31.44 17.54
C LEU A 41 1.59 31.83 18.32
N ILE A 42 1.57 31.58 19.63
CA ILE A 42 0.48 32.01 20.51
C ILE A 42 0.38 33.54 20.51
N LEU A 43 1.51 34.25 20.64
CA LEU A 43 1.53 35.72 20.60
C LEU A 43 1.01 36.27 19.26
N ILE A 44 1.46 35.69 18.13
CA ILE A 44 0.97 36.04 16.79
C ILE A 44 -0.55 35.87 16.72
N THR A 45 -1.08 34.78 17.26
CA THR A 45 -2.53 34.51 17.27
C THR A 45 -3.31 35.58 18.07
N VAL A 46 -2.79 35.98 19.24
CA VAL A 46 -3.39 37.04 20.07
C VAL A 46 -3.39 38.38 19.34
N ILE A 47 -2.31 38.70 18.62
CA ILE A 47 -2.19 39.92 17.81
C ILE A 47 -3.15 39.90 16.61
N LEU A 48 -3.27 38.76 15.91
CA LEU A 48 -4.07 38.62 14.70
C LEU A 48 -5.57 38.65 14.94
N ASN A 49 -6.06 38.11 16.07
CA ASN A 49 -7.49 37.98 16.34
C ASN A 49 -8.30 39.28 16.11
N PRO A 50 -7.92 40.45 16.65
CA PRO A 50 -8.65 41.70 16.39
C PRO A 50 -8.45 42.25 14.98
N ILE A 51 -7.29 42.01 14.35
CA ILE A 51 -7.05 42.38 12.95
C ILE A 51 -8.07 41.67 12.06
N ILE A 52 -8.28 40.37 12.28
CA ILE A 52 -9.25 39.58 11.52
C ILE A 52 -10.67 40.07 11.80
N LYS A 53 -11.00 40.45 13.04
CA LYS A 53 -12.32 41.00 13.40
C LYS A 53 -12.66 42.32 12.71
N ILE A 54 -11.68 43.08 12.23
CA ILE A 54 -11.92 44.28 11.41
C ILE A 54 -12.50 43.90 10.03
N PHE A 55 -12.05 42.79 9.45
CA PHE A 55 -12.52 42.31 8.15
C PHE A 55 -13.76 41.42 8.26
N ASN A 56 -13.87 40.64 9.34
CA ASN A 56 -15.01 39.76 9.59
C ASN A 56 -15.39 39.79 11.08
N LYS A 57 -16.46 40.53 11.39
CA LYS A 57 -16.91 40.77 12.77
C LYS A 57 -17.37 39.49 13.49
N ASP A 58 -17.85 38.51 12.73
CA ASP A 58 -18.31 37.21 13.24
C ASP A 58 -17.19 36.17 13.33
N TYR A 59 -15.95 36.56 12.98
CA TYR A 59 -14.81 35.68 13.07
C TYR A 59 -14.48 35.33 14.52
N ASN A 60 -14.51 34.04 14.83
CA ASN A 60 -14.11 33.50 16.12
C ASN A 60 -13.13 32.33 15.93
N ILE A 61 -11.83 32.60 16.16
CA ILE A 61 -10.77 31.60 16.07
C ILE A 61 -11.05 30.37 16.95
N SER A 62 -11.71 30.53 18.11
CA SER A 62 -12.00 29.40 19.01
C SER A 62 -12.94 28.37 18.38
N GLN A 63 -13.94 28.80 17.61
CA GLN A 63 -14.86 27.89 16.90
C GLN A 63 -14.14 27.11 15.79
N TYR A 64 -13.18 27.73 15.11
CA TYR A 64 -12.35 27.05 14.11
C TYR A 64 -11.41 26.05 14.74
N VAL A 65 -10.77 26.41 15.86
CA VAL A 65 -9.94 25.50 16.64
C VAL A 65 -10.78 24.32 17.14
N GLU A 66 -11.97 24.55 17.68
CA GLU A 66 -12.88 23.50 18.14
C GLU A 66 -13.25 22.54 17.00
N LYS A 67 -13.68 23.06 15.84
CA LYS A 67 -13.96 22.23 14.65
C LYS A 67 -12.73 21.46 14.18
N ALA A 68 -11.56 22.09 14.15
CA ALA A 68 -10.32 21.42 13.77
C ALA A 68 -9.97 20.30 14.76
N THR A 69 -10.08 20.55 16.07
CA THR A 69 -9.84 19.53 17.10
C THR A 69 -10.86 18.40 17.05
N ALA A 70 -12.13 18.69 16.78
CA ALA A 70 -13.15 17.66 16.58
C ALA A 70 -12.82 16.78 15.37
N SER A 71 -12.37 17.38 14.25
CA SER A 71 -11.86 16.61 13.12
C SER A 71 -10.70 15.71 13.51
N PHE A 72 -9.70 16.20 14.24
CA PHE A 72 -8.56 15.38 14.69
C PHE A 72 -8.96 14.25 15.67
N ASN A 73 -9.96 14.48 16.50
CA ASN A 73 -10.42 13.53 17.51
C ASN A 73 -11.45 12.53 16.98
N ASN A 74 -12.02 12.75 15.80
CA ASN A 74 -12.94 11.79 15.19
C ASN A 74 -12.19 10.50 14.85
N VAL A 75 -12.73 9.39 15.36
CA VAL A 75 -12.32 8.00 15.13
C VAL A 75 -12.26 7.65 13.63
N ASP A 76 -12.88 8.47 12.78
CA ASP A 76 -12.84 8.38 11.33
C ASP A 76 -11.43 8.44 10.73
N TYR A 77 -10.47 9.16 11.35
CA TYR A 77 -9.09 9.17 10.86
C TYR A 77 -8.42 7.79 10.92
N LYS A 78 -8.74 6.94 11.92
CA LYS A 78 -8.23 5.56 11.99
C LYS A 78 -8.91 4.67 10.94
N ASN A 79 -10.22 4.80 10.79
CA ASN A 79 -10.98 4.04 9.79
C ASN A 79 -10.53 4.37 8.37
N ASP A 80 -10.26 5.64 8.08
CA ASP A 80 -9.71 6.08 6.80
C ASP A 80 -8.29 5.56 6.61
N PHE A 81 -7.43 5.63 7.62
CA PHE A 81 -6.07 5.09 7.52
C PHE A 81 -6.05 3.60 7.20
N ASP A 82 -6.85 2.78 7.89
CA ASP A 82 -6.93 1.34 7.64
C ASP A 82 -7.53 1.04 6.26
N LYS A 83 -8.52 1.82 5.82
CA LYS A 83 -9.12 1.74 4.49
C LYS A 83 -8.11 2.09 3.39
N TYR A 84 -7.36 3.18 3.54
CA TYR A 84 -6.30 3.56 2.60
C TYR A 84 -5.16 2.54 2.57
N LYS A 85 -4.76 2.02 3.74
CA LYS A 85 -3.76 0.95 3.84
C LYS A 85 -4.23 -0.32 3.13
N LYS A 86 -5.49 -0.72 3.30
CA LYS A 86 -6.07 -1.88 2.60
C LYS A 86 -6.13 -1.66 1.09
N LYS A 87 -6.62 -0.49 0.66
CA LYS A 87 -6.71 -0.14 -0.77
C LYS A 87 -5.34 -0.14 -1.45
N ASN A 88 -4.33 0.50 -0.84
CA ASN A 88 -2.96 0.50 -1.39
C ASN A 88 -2.39 -0.92 -1.48
N ARG A 89 -2.67 -1.79 -0.51
CA ARG A 89 -2.25 -3.20 -0.55
C ARG A 89 -2.91 -3.96 -1.70
N GLU A 90 -4.22 -3.81 -1.88
CA GLU A 90 -4.95 -4.43 -3.00
C GLU A 90 -4.43 -3.94 -4.36
N GLU A 91 -4.20 -2.64 -4.52
CA GLU A 91 -3.62 -2.08 -5.74
C GLU A 91 -2.19 -2.59 -6.00
N THR A 92 -1.36 -2.68 -4.96
CA THR A 92 0.00 -3.24 -5.06
C THR A 92 -0.02 -4.70 -5.51
N LEU A 93 -0.90 -5.52 -4.91
CA LEU A 93 -1.09 -6.92 -5.27
C LEU A 93 -1.53 -7.08 -6.72
N ASN A 94 -2.52 -6.30 -7.15
CA ASN A 94 -3.05 -6.35 -8.52
C ASN A 94 -2.00 -5.91 -9.55
N ASN A 95 -1.25 -4.84 -9.26
CA ASN A 95 -0.19 -4.37 -10.14
C ASN A 95 0.96 -5.38 -10.23
N PHE A 96 1.37 -5.96 -9.10
CA PHE A 96 2.41 -6.99 -9.08
C PHE A 96 1.97 -8.24 -9.87
N LYS A 97 0.73 -8.70 -9.66
CA LYS A 97 0.12 -9.81 -10.41
C LYS A 97 0.13 -9.55 -11.91
N ALA A 98 -0.42 -8.42 -12.35
CA ALA A 98 -0.51 -8.08 -13.77
C ALA A 98 0.88 -7.94 -14.41
N ASN A 99 1.84 -7.31 -13.72
CA ASN A 99 3.21 -7.19 -14.20
C ASN A 99 3.89 -8.54 -14.33
N LEU A 100 3.76 -9.42 -13.34
CA LEU A 100 4.37 -10.75 -13.39
C LEU A 100 3.76 -11.62 -14.50
N GLN A 101 2.43 -11.57 -14.69
CA GLN A 101 1.76 -12.25 -15.80
C GLN A 101 2.28 -11.77 -17.16
N ASN A 102 2.31 -10.45 -17.36
CA ASN A 102 2.74 -9.85 -18.63
C ASN A 102 4.21 -10.10 -18.93
N GLN A 103 5.08 -9.95 -17.92
CA GLN A 103 6.51 -10.21 -18.08
C GLN A 103 6.78 -11.69 -18.35
N THR A 104 6.14 -12.60 -17.61
CA THR A 104 6.28 -14.04 -17.83
C THR A 104 5.84 -14.42 -19.24
N LYS A 105 4.67 -13.94 -19.68
CA LYS A 105 4.16 -14.15 -21.03
C LYS A 105 5.15 -13.65 -22.09
N LYS A 106 5.60 -12.40 -21.98
CA LYS A 106 6.55 -11.79 -22.92
C LYS A 106 7.85 -12.59 -23.00
N ARG A 107 8.43 -12.97 -21.86
CA ARG A 107 9.65 -13.78 -21.79
C ARG A 107 9.50 -15.16 -22.41
N LEU A 108 8.33 -15.79 -22.24
CA LEU A 108 8.01 -17.07 -22.86
C LEU A 108 7.87 -16.94 -24.38
N GLU A 109 7.23 -15.89 -24.87
CA GLU A 109 7.10 -15.59 -26.30
C GLU A 109 8.46 -15.26 -26.95
N GLU A 110 9.34 -14.54 -26.25
CA GLU A 110 10.72 -14.27 -26.69
C GLU A 110 11.55 -15.54 -26.83
N LYS A 111 11.46 -16.45 -25.84
CA LYS A 111 12.29 -17.67 -25.79
C LYS A 111 11.74 -18.82 -26.62
N PHE A 112 10.43 -18.88 -26.78
CA PHE A 112 9.70 -19.98 -27.42
C PHE A 112 8.58 -19.41 -28.31
N PRO A 113 8.94 -18.75 -29.43
CA PRO A 113 8.01 -17.97 -30.26
C PRO A 113 6.95 -18.83 -30.98
N GLU A 114 7.12 -20.14 -31.01
CA GLU A 114 6.24 -21.09 -31.71
C GLU A 114 4.96 -21.43 -30.93
N ASN A 115 4.86 -20.94 -29.69
CA ASN A 115 3.76 -21.20 -28.78
C ASN A 115 3.09 -19.87 -28.37
N LYS A 116 1.79 -19.94 -28.07
CA LYS A 116 1.06 -18.89 -27.37
C LYS A 116 0.88 -19.26 -25.91
N TYR A 117 0.94 -18.25 -25.04
CA TYR A 117 0.89 -18.44 -23.59
C TYR A 117 -0.26 -17.67 -22.94
N GLU A 118 -0.92 -18.34 -22.02
CA GLU A 118 -1.81 -17.73 -21.03
C GLU A 118 -1.17 -17.93 -19.66
N VAL A 119 -0.99 -16.83 -18.90
CA VAL A 119 -0.32 -16.87 -17.60
C VAL A 119 -1.27 -16.33 -16.55
N ASN A 120 -1.57 -17.16 -15.55
CA ASN A 120 -2.35 -16.81 -14.38
C ASN A 120 -1.47 -16.92 -13.13
N VAL A 121 -1.50 -15.89 -12.29
CA VAL A 121 -0.69 -15.82 -11.07
C VAL A 121 -1.61 -15.55 -9.88
N GLU A 122 -1.42 -16.31 -8.81
CA GLU A 122 -2.02 -16.03 -7.50
C GLU A 122 -0.92 -15.57 -6.54
N ILE A 123 -1.13 -14.41 -5.94
CA ILE A 123 -0.24 -13.82 -4.92
C ILE A 123 -1.06 -13.57 -3.67
N ALA A 124 -0.49 -13.94 -2.53
CA ALA A 124 -1.00 -13.60 -1.21
C ALA A 124 -0.03 -12.62 -0.52
N TYR A 125 -0.56 -11.84 0.41
CA TYR A 125 0.24 -11.00 1.29
C TYR A 125 0.25 -11.62 2.68
N ASP A 126 1.44 -11.87 3.22
CA ASP A 126 1.63 -12.36 4.59
C ASP A 126 1.69 -11.14 5.52
N GLU A 127 0.65 -10.97 6.35
CA GLU A 127 0.56 -9.84 7.27
C GLU A 127 1.59 -9.92 8.42
N GLU A 128 2.05 -11.11 8.79
CA GLU A 128 3.02 -11.28 9.88
C GLU A 128 4.44 -10.93 9.42
N LYS A 129 4.76 -11.20 8.16
CA LYS A 129 6.11 -11.02 7.59
C LYS A 129 6.27 -9.78 6.71
N ASP A 130 5.20 -9.01 6.52
CA ASP A 130 5.15 -7.85 5.62
C ASP A 130 5.74 -8.16 4.23
N ASN A 131 5.34 -9.30 3.65
CA ASN A 131 5.89 -9.77 2.38
C ASN A 131 4.82 -10.30 1.42
N LEU A 132 5.19 -10.36 0.14
CA LEU A 132 4.37 -10.91 -0.94
C LEU A 132 4.83 -12.34 -1.23
N GLU A 133 3.88 -13.27 -1.27
CA GLU A 133 4.13 -14.69 -1.54
C GLU A 133 3.35 -15.12 -2.79
N ILE A 134 4.06 -15.68 -3.78
CA ILE A 134 3.43 -16.27 -4.97
C ILE A 134 2.90 -17.66 -4.59
N LYS A 135 1.57 -17.82 -4.57
CA LYS A 135 0.90 -19.09 -4.23
C LYS A 135 0.81 -20.03 -5.41
N SER A 136 0.51 -19.51 -6.60
CA SER A 136 0.51 -20.30 -7.83
C SER A 136 0.92 -19.47 -9.03
N MET A 137 1.53 -20.15 -9.99
CA MET A 137 1.74 -19.63 -11.33
C MET A 137 1.33 -20.72 -12.33
N ASP A 138 0.19 -20.51 -12.95
CA ASP A 138 -0.44 -21.40 -13.91
C ASP A 138 -0.16 -20.90 -15.33
N VAL A 139 0.51 -21.72 -16.14
CA VAL A 139 0.92 -21.37 -17.51
C VAL A 139 0.28 -22.34 -18.50
N GLY A 140 -0.69 -21.83 -19.25
CA GLY A 140 -1.30 -22.52 -20.38
C GLY A 140 -0.49 -22.32 -21.65
N VAL A 141 -0.21 -23.40 -22.39
CA VAL A 141 0.59 -23.40 -23.62
C VAL A 141 -0.25 -23.88 -24.80
N LYS A 142 -0.29 -23.11 -25.89
CA LYS A 142 -0.96 -23.46 -27.16
C LYS A 142 0.03 -23.42 -28.32
N GLY A 143 0.39 -24.59 -28.88
CA GLY A 143 1.39 -24.72 -29.95
C GLY A 143 1.08 -25.84 -30.96
N ASN A 144 1.59 -25.70 -32.19
CA ASN A 144 1.27 -26.54 -33.36
C ASN A 144 2.16 -27.78 -33.58
N LYS A 145 3.23 -27.99 -32.79
CA LYS A 145 4.17 -29.10 -33.03
C LYS A 145 4.60 -29.84 -31.78
N ILE A 146 3.63 -30.12 -30.89
CA ILE A 146 3.84 -31.25 -30.00
C ILE A 146 2.75 -32.29 -30.17
N GLU A 147 2.96 -33.02 -31.26
CA GLU A 147 2.41 -34.34 -31.47
C GLU A 147 3.56 -35.33 -31.46
N LYS A 148 3.66 -36.10 -30.37
CA LYS A 148 3.87 -37.55 -30.42
C LYS A 148 3.52 -38.13 -29.06
N ILE A 149 2.25 -38.48 -28.93
CA ILE A 149 1.78 -39.36 -27.85
C ILE A 149 2.47 -40.72 -28.10
N LYS A 150 3.40 -41.14 -27.24
CA LYS A 150 3.84 -42.54 -27.22
C LYS A 150 2.65 -43.39 -26.79
N LYS A 151 2.11 -44.14 -27.75
CA LYS A 151 1.11 -45.20 -27.52
C LYS A 151 1.79 -46.29 -26.70
N VAL A 152 1.49 -46.41 -25.42
CA VAL A 152 1.90 -47.57 -24.61
C VAL A 152 0.82 -48.64 -24.78
N ASN A 153 1.25 -49.86 -25.13
CA ASN A 153 0.41 -50.99 -25.46
C ASN A 153 -0.56 -51.34 -24.33
N LYS A 154 -1.81 -51.66 -24.69
CA LYS A 154 -2.78 -52.32 -23.81
C LYS A 154 -2.16 -53.59 -23.26
N ILE A 155 -1.97 -53.67 -21.95
CA ILE A 155 -1.91 -54.94 -21.25
C ILE A 155 -3.22 -55.02 -20.46
N ASN A 156 -4.06 -55.96 -20.90
CA ASN A 156 -5.28 -56.38 -20.22
C ASN A 156 -4.85 -57.32 -19.09
N ILE A 157 -5.16 -57.02 -17.83
CA ILE A 157 -5.45 -57.97 -16.73
C ILE A 157 -6.01 -57.15 -15.54
N GLY A 158 -7.29 -57.39 -15.20
CA GLY A 158 -7.85 -57.43 -13.85
C GLY A 158 -7.97 -56.15 -13.00
N SER A 159 -9.23 -55.75 -12.77
CA SER A 159 -9.84 -54.98 -11.65
C SER A 159 -8.95 -54.75 -10.41
N ASN A 160 -8.95 -53.59 -9.73
CA ASN A 160 -10.06 -52.69 -9.44
C ASN A 160 -9.54 -51.28 -9.07
N GLU A 161 -10.37 -50.28 -9.30
CA GLU A 161 -10.09 -48.84 -9.37
C GLU A 161 -9.69 -48.16 -8.04
N ASN A 162 -8.77 -47.20 -8.15
CA ASN A 162 -9.01 -45.82 -7.69
C ASN A 162 -8.11 -44.87 -8.49
N GLY A 163 -8.70 -44.34 -9.56
CA GLY A 163 -8.05 -43.46 -10.53
C GLY A 163 -7.60 -42.14 -9.91
N LYS A 164 -6.29 -41.96 -9.80
CA LYS A 164 -5.68 -40.64 -9.90
C LYS A 164 -5.66 -40.31 -11.38
N GLU A 165 -6.42 -39.29 -11.79
CA GLU A 165 -6.27 -38.67 -13.10
C GLU A 165 -4.86 -38.07 -13.18
N ASP A 166 -3.90 -38.86 -13.66
CA ASP A 166 -2.57 -38.39 -14.04
C ASP A 166 -2.73 -37.37 -15.18
N LYS A 167 -2.62 -36.08 -14.85
CA LYS A 167 -2.56 -35.00 -15.84
C LYS A 167 -1.41 -35.30 -16.80
N LYS A 168 -1.76 -35.52 -18.07
CA LYS A 168 -0.85 -35.80 -19.19
C LYS A 168 0.24 -34.72 -19.26
N SER A 169 1.46 -35.05 -18.83
CA SER A 169 2.63 -34.21 -19.04
C SER A 169 2.93 -34.11 -20.53
N PHE A 170 3.19 -32.91 -21.02
CA PHE A 170 3.47 -32.65 -22.44
C PHE A 170 4.99 -32.35 -22.63
N GLU A 171 5.58 -32.86 -23.72
CA GLU A 171 7.00 -32.73 -24.11
C GLU A 171 7.49 -31.27 -24.26
N GLY A 172 7.81 -30.61 -23.15
CA GLY A 172 8.18 -29.19 -23.10
C GLY A 172 7.86 -28.52 -21.76
N GLU A 173 6.98 -29.15 -20.98
CA GLU A 173 6.56 -28.70 -19.64
C GLU A 173 7.76 -28.42 -18.73
N GLY A 174 8.70 -29.37 -18.64
CA GLY A 174 9.90 -29.23 -17.80
C GLY A 174 10.80 -28.07 -18.21
N LYS A 175 10.95 -27.80 -19.52
CA LYS A 175 11.79 -26.70 -20.03
C LYS A 175 11.19 -25.34 -19.72
N ILE A 176 9.87 -25.21 -19.85
CA ILE A 176 9.13 -23.98 -19.53
C ILE A 176 9.19 -23.74 -18.03
N LYS A 177 8.91 -24.77 -17.22
CA LYS A 177 8.94 -24.70 -15.76
C LYS A 177 10.32 -24.29 -15.22
N GLN A 178 11.39 -24.89 -15.75
CA GLN A 178 12.76 -24.56 -15.37
C GLN A 178 13.15 -23.14 -15.80
N PHE A 179 12.72 -22.70 -16.99
CA PHE A 179 12.96 -21.34 -17.44
C PHE A 179 12.32 -20.30 -16.53
N ILE A 180 11.03 -20.45 -16.21
CA ILE A 180 10.31 -19.53 -15.34
C ILE A 180 10.96 -19.48 -13.95
N SER A 181 11.30 -20.64 -13.39
CA SER A 181 11.94 -20.72 -12.07
C SER A 181 13.28 -19.98 -12.05
N ASN A 182 14.10 -20.12 -13.09
CA ASN A 182 15.40 -19.45 -13.18
C ASN A 182 15.28 -17.94 -13.44
N GLU A 183 14.39 -17.52 -14.35
CA GLU A 183 14.25 -16.12 -14.76
C GLU A 183 13.61 -15.27 -13.65
N PHE A 184 12.56 -15.78 -13.02
CA PHE A 184 11.77 -15.04 -12.03
C PHE A 184 12.10 -15.42 -10.58
N LYS A 185 13.05 -16.35 -10.36
CA LYS A 185 13.44 -16.88 -9.03
C LYS A 185 12.24 -17.40 -8.21
N VAL A 186 11.25 -17.96 -8.90
CA VAL A 186 10.06 -18.54 -8.30
C VAL A 186 10.29 -20.03 -8.08
N SER A 187 9.83 -20.58 -6.95
CA SER A 187 9.94 -22.02 -6.67
C SER A 187 9.25 -22.83 -7.77
N SER A 188 9.90 -23.90 -8.22
CA SER A 188 9.29 -24.83 -9.18
C SER A 188 8.04 -25.51 -8.62
N GLU A 189 7.85 -25.55 -7.31
CA GLU A 189 6.68 -26.21 -6.70
C GLU A 189 5.38 -25.45 -6.94
N VAL A 190 5.43 -24.12 -7.02
CA VAL A 190 4.25 -23.28 -7.25
C VAL A 190 3.92 -23.08 -8.73
N ILE A 191 4.78 -23.57 -9.63
CA ILE A 191 4.61 -23.43 -11.09
C ILE A 191 3.92 -24.68 -11.67
N LYS A 192 2.77 -24.47 -12.32
CA LYS A 192 2.03 -25.48 -13.07
C LYS A 192 1.99 -25.08 -14.54
N VAL A 193 2.37 -26.01 -15.42
CA VAL A 193 2.36 -25.78 -16.87
C VAL A 193 1.44 -26.83 -17.49
N TYR A 194 0.51 -26.41 -18.32
CA TYR A 194 -0.46 -27.31 -18.95
C TYR A 194 -0.74 -26.89 -20.40
N LYS A 195 -1.27 -27.84 -21.19
CA LYS A 195 -1.68 -27.59 -22.58
C LYS A 195 -3.09 -26.99 -22.61
N LEU A 196 -3.27 -25.90 -23.36
CA LEU A 196 -4.57 -25.28 -23.65
C LEU A 196 -5.30 -25.99 -24.79
#